data_AF-A0A7V3U1I5-F1
#
_entry.id   AF-A0A7V3U1I5-F1
#
_cell.length_a   1.000
_cell.length_b   1.000
_cell.length_c   1.000
_cell.angle_alpha   90.00
_cell.angle_beta   90.00
_cell.angle_gamma   90.00
#
_symmetry.space_group_name_H-M   'P 1'
#
loop_
_entity.id
_entity.type
_entity.pdbx_description
1 polymer ?
#
loop_
_entity_poly.entity_id
_entity_poly.type
_entity_poly.pdbx_seq_one_letter_code
_entity_poly.pdbx_strand_id
1 'polypeptide(L)'
;MPEQIEIRILSSLADIPASDWDACAGVGDPFTSYRFLRALEDSGSVGAGTGWQPRHLTAYLGGELIAAAPCYAKSHSQGEYVFDHSWADAYMRAGGRYYPKL
;
A
#
# COMPACT_ATOMS: atom_id res chain seq x y z
N MET A 1 6.05 30.60 -8.21
CA MET A 1 6.27 29.22 -8.70
C MET A 1 5.25 28.36 -7.99
N PRO A 2 4.46 27.51 -8.69
CA PRO A 2 3.55 26.61 -8.00
C PRO A 2 4.35 25.66 -7.10
N GLU A 3 3.84 25.39 -5.91
CA GLU A 3 4.40 24.39 -5.01
C GLU A 3 4.30 23.00 -5.67
N GLN A 4 5.46 22.35 -5.86
CA GLN A 4 5.53 21.04 -6.49
C GLN A 4 5.39 19.94 -5.43
N ILE A 5 4.38 19.10 -5.59
CA ILE A 5 4.19 17.90 -4.77
C ILE A 5 4.87 16.72 -5.45
N GLU A 6 5.72 16.02 -4.72
CA GLU A 6 6.37 14.78 -5.16
C GLU A 6 5.63 13.58 -4.55
N ILE A 7 5.21 12.63 -5.40
CA ILE A 7 4.61 11.37 -4.95
C ILE A 7 5.67 10.27 -4.99
N ARG A 8 5.85 9.57 -3.87
CA ARG A 8 6.74 8.40 -3.78
C ARG A 8 5.94 7.17 -3.38
N ILE A 9 6.33 6.03 -3.95
CA ILE A 9 5.81 4.71 -3.59
C ILE A 9 6.92 3.98 -2.84
N LEU A 10 6.69 3.71 -1.55
CA LEU A 10 7.63 2.97 -0.71
C LEU A 10 7.33 1.47 -0.80
N SER A 11 8.37 0.65 -0.83
CA SER A 11 8.23 -0.81 -0.88
C SER A 11 8.21 -1.45 0.50
N SER A 12 8.61 -0.70 1.53
CA SER A 12 8.48 -1.06 2.94
C SER A 12 8.23 0.18 3.77
N LEU A 13 7.48 0.02 4.86
CA LEU A 13 7.32 1.08 5.84
C LEU A 13 8.64 1.43 6.56
N ALA A 14 9.66 0.55 6.52
CA ALA A 14 10.99 0.88 7.04
C ALA A 14 11.71 1.98 6.25
N ASP A 15 11.24 2.32 5.06
CA ASP A 15 11.84 3.35 4.21
C ASP A 15 11.51 4.79 4.69
N ILE A 16 10.71 4.94 5.75
CA ILE A 16 10.32 6.23 6.33
C ILE A 16 10.40 6.20 7.87
N PRO A 17 10.78 7.32 8.52
CA PRO A 17 10.73 7.41 9.98
C PRO A 17 9.30 7.21 10.51
N ALA A 18 9.19 6.47 11.62
CA ALA A 18 7.89 6.24 12.26
C ALA A 18 7.19 7.53 12.70
N SER A 19 7.95 8.51 13.18
CA SER A 19 7.44 9.84 13.55
C SER A 19 6.72 10.54 12.40
N ASP A 20 7.28 10.43 11.20
CA ASP A 20 6.80 11.16 10.03
C ASP A 20 5.50 10.51 9.54
N TRP A 21 5.46 9.18 9.50
CA TRP A 21 4.24 8.45 9.19
C TRP A 21 3.14 8.71 10.21
N ASP A 22 3.45 8.59 11.51
CA ASP A 22 2.46 8.75 12.58
C ASP A 22 1.92 10.19 12.66
N ALA A 23 2.72 11.19 12.25
CA ALA A 23 2.25 12.57 12.10
C ALA A 23 1.14 12.69 11.04
N CYS A 24 1.21 11.92 9.94
CA CYS A 24 0.15 11.84 8.95
C CYS A 24 -1.03 10.97 9.39
N ALA A 25 -0.77 9.83 10.03
CA ALA A 25 -1.82 8.87 10.42
C ALA A 25 -2.71 9.39 11.56
N GLY A 26 -2.15 10.24 12.43
CA GLY A 26 -2.84 10.73 13.61
C GLY A 26 -3.13 9.63 14.63
N VAL A 27 -4.08 9.87 15.54
CA VAL A 27 -4.42 8.96 16.65
C VAL A 27 -5.80 8.31 16.51
N GLY A 28 -6.51 8.57 15.42
CA GLY A 28 -7.92 8.18 15.25
C GLY A 28 -8.13 6.73 14.85
N ASP A 29 -7.15 6.11 14.18
CA ASP A 29 -7.24 4.73 13.69
C ASP A 29 -5.93 3.97 13.98
N PRO A 30 -5.95 2.96 14.86
CA PRO A 30 -4.74 2.18 15.13
C PRO A 30 -4.26 1.38 13.92
N PHE A 31 -5.13 1.07 12.96
CA PHE A 31 -4.79 0.26 11.78
C PHE A 31 -4.03 1.04 10.71
N THR A 32 -3.96 2.37 10.82
CA THR A 32 -3.11 3.21 9.97
C THR A 32 -1.80 3.61 10.66
N SER A 33 -1.61 3.27 11.94
CA SER A 33 -0.37 3.58 12.67
C SER A 33 0.85 2.88 12.09
N TYR A 34 2.02 3.50 12.21
CA TYR A 34 3.28 2.91 11.76
C TYR A 34 3.50 1.53 12.41
N ARG A 35 3.30 1.44 13.72
CA ARG A 35 3.56 0.22 14.48
C ARG A 35 2.70 -0.95 14.01
N PHE A 36 1.42 -0.72 13.72
CA PHE A 36 0.53 -1.77 13.23
C PHE A 36 0.93 -2.23 11.82
N LEU A 37 1.08 -1.29 10.89
CA LEU A 37 1.43 -1.60 9.50
C LEU A 37 2.80 -2.26 9.39
N ARG A 38 3.78 -1.80 10.18
CA ARG A 38 5.10 -2.42 10.28
C ARG A 38 5.03 -3.85 10.81
N ALA A 39 4.18 -4.11 11.80
CA ALA A 39 3.98 -5.46 12.32
C ALA A 39 3.40 -6.41 11.26
N LEU A 40 2.58 -5.94 10.31
CA LEU A 40 2.13 -6.77 9.19
C LEU A 40 3.29 -7.19 8.28
N GLU A 41 4.21 -6.26 8.00
CA GLU A 41 5.41 -6.54 7.20
C GLU A 41 6.35 -7.51 7.95
N ASP A 42 6.68 -7.20 9.20
CA ASP A 42 7.64 -7.99 9.99
C ASP A 42 7.14 -9.40 10.33
N SER A 43 5.82 -9.58 10.47
CA SER A 43 5.21 -10.90 10.71
C SER A 43 5.05 -11.76 9.45
N GLY A 44 5.25 -11.17 8.26
CA GLY A 44 4.98 -11.85 6.98
C GLY A 44 3.49 -11.99 6.67
N SER A 45 2.61 -11.22 7.33
CA SER A 45 1.19 -11.14 6.97
C SER A 45 1.00 -10.46 5.61
N VAL A 46 1.92 -9.57 5.25
CA VAL A 46 2.08 -8.98 3.91
C VAL A 46 3.53 -9.17 3.45
N GLY A 47 3.77 -9.09 2.14
CA GLY A 47 5.09 -9.24 1.54
C GLY A 47 5.19 -10.43 0.59
N ALA A 48 6.40 -10.96 0.45
CA ALA A 48 6.67 -12.03 -0.50
C ALA A 48 5.83 -13.29 -0.18
N GLY A 49 5.16 -13.84 -1.19
CA GLY A 49 4.39 -15.08 -1.08
C GLY A 49 2.97 -14.95 -0.50
N THR A 50 2.56 -13.78 -0.02
CA THR A 50 1.21 -13.58 0.54
C THR A 50 0.18 -13.14 -0.49
N GLY A 51 0.66 -12.69 -1.66
CA GLY A 51 -0.14 -12.03 -2.69
C GLY A 51 -0.51 -10.58 -2.36
N TRP A 52 -0.08 -10.05 -1.22
CA TRP A 52 -0.22 -8.66 -0.81
C TRP A 52 1.16 -8.01 -0.71
N GLN A 53 1.50 -7.11 -1.62
CA GLN A 53 2.81 -6.48 -1.65
C GLN A 53 2.72 -5.01 -1.23
N PRO A 54 3.44 -4.57 -0.16
CA PRO A 54 3.41 -3.18 0.27
C PRO A 54 3.84 -2.21 -0.84
N ARG A 55 3.06 -1.14 -1.01
CA ARG A 55 3.23 -0.05 -1.98
C ARG A 55 2.75 1.27 -1.38
N HIS A 56 3.22 1.60 -0.16
CA HIS A 56 2.74 2.78 0.58
C HIS A 56 2.93 4.05 -0.21
N LEU A 57 1.87 4.84 -0.34
CA LEU A 57 1.87 6.11 -1.04
C LEU A 57 2.26 7.22 -0.08
N THR A 58 3.15 8.10 -0.51
CA THR A 58 3.61 9.25 0.26
C THR A 58 3.69 10.48 -0.62
N ALA A 59 3.31 11.63 -0.08
CA ALA A 59 3.36 12.92 -0.75
C ALA A 59 4.30 13.86 0.00
N TYR A 60 5.22 14.48 -0.74
CA TYR A 60 6.21 15.40 -0.19
C TYR A 60 6.06 16.79 -0.80
N LEU A 61 6.22 17.82 0.03
CA LEU A 61 6.32 19.21 -0.38
C LEU A 61 7.60 19.81 0.21
N GLY A 62 8.52 20.27 -0.63
CA GLY A 62 9.80 20.81 -0.15
C GLY A 62 10.66 19.79 0.63
N GLY A 63 10.45 18.50 0.43
CA GLY A 63 11.12 17.42 1.16
C GLY A 63 10.43 17.00 2.47
N GLU A 64 9.41 17.72 2.91
CA GLU A 64 8.59 17.37 4.07
C GLU A 64 7.45 16.43 3.66
N LEU A 65 7.20 15.39 4.44
CA LEU A 65 6.06 14.50 4.23
C LEU A 65 4.77 15.20 4.65
N ILE A 66 3.85 15.40 3.70
CA ILE A 66 2.57 16.09 3.95
C ILE A 66 1.36 15.15 3.93
N ALA A 67 1.49 13.96 3.36
CA ALA A 67 0.46 12.93 3.40
C ALA A 67 1.06 11.53 3.19
N ALA A 68 0.40 10.52 3.76
CA ALA A 68 0.73 9.12 3.55
C ALA A 68 -0.54 8.27 3.51
N ALA A 69 -0.51 7.18 2.76
CA ALA A 69 -1.59 6.19 2.72
C ALA A 69 -1.02 4.77 2.63
N PRO A 70 -1.46 3.84 3.50
CA PRO A 70 -1.12 2.44 3.34
C PRO A 70 -1.75 1.91 2.05
N CYS A 71 -0.96 1.21 1.23
CA CYS A 71 -1.43 0.67 -0.03
C CYS A 71 -0.70 -0.64 -0.34
N TYR A 72 -1.41 -1.59 -0.93
CA TYR A 72 -0.92 -2.94 -1.19
C TYR A 72 -1.30 -3.37 -2.60
N ALA A 73 -0.30 -3.70 -3.42
CA ALA A 73 -0.53 -4.33 -4.70
C ALA A 73 -0.92 -5.80 -4.49
N LYS A 74 -2.06 -6.22 -5.05
CA LYS A 74 -2.58 -7.57 -4.88
C LYS A 74 -2.40 -8.43 -6.14
N SER A 75 -1.73 -9.57 -6.02
CA SER A 75 -1.38 -10.42 -7.17
C SER A 75 -2.37 -11.56 -7.47
N HIS A 76 -3.38 -11.76 -6.62
CA HIS A 76 -4.44 -12.76 -6.81
C HIS A 76 -5.69 -12.42 -5.99
N SER A 77 -6.86 -12.95 -6.35
CA SER A 77 -8.10 -12.71 -5.59
C SER A 77 -8.29 -13.58 -4.34
N GLN A 78 -7.32 -14.43 -3.97
CA GLN A 78 -7.44 -15.21 -2.73
C GLN A 78 -7.57 -14.29 -1.50
N GLY A 79 -8.45 -14.67 -0.57
CA GLY A 79 -8.72 -13.90 0.65
C GLY A 79 -9.44 -12.57 0.41
N GLU A 80 -10.04 -12.33 -0.77
CA GLU A 80 -10.99 -11.23 -0.96
C GLU A 80 -12.35 -11.55 -0.34
N TYR A 81 -13.03 -10.53 0.16
CA TYR A 81 -14.43 -10.65 0.59
C TYR A 81 -15.37 -10.87 -0.61
N VAL A 82 -15.03 -10.29 -1.77
CA VAL A 82 -15.74 -10.51 -3.03
C VAL A 82 -14.89 -11.43 -3.91
N PHE A 83 -15.43 -12.60 -4.24
CA PHE A 83 -14.74 -13.56 -5.10
C PHE A 83 -14.96 -13.20 -6.58
N ASP A 84 -14.00 -12.52 -7.19
CA ASP A 84 -14.06 -12.10 -8.60
C ASP A 84 -13.31 -13.02 -9.57
N HIS A 85 -12.99 -14.25 -9.17
CA HIS A 85 -12.20 -15.20 -9.95
C HIS A 85 -12.70 -15.39 -11.40
N SER A 86 -14.02 -15.49 -11.59
CA SER A 86 -14.61 -15.64 -12.93
C SER A 86 -14.38 -14.42 -13.81
N TRP A 87 -14.39 -13.21 -13.23
CA TRP A 87 -14.09 -11.96 -13.93
C TRP A 87 -12.62 -11.84 -14.26
N ALA A 88 -11.74 -12.16 -13.31
CA ALA A 88 -10.30 -12.21 -13.51
C ALA A 88 -9.96 -13.16 -14.67
N ASP A 89 -10.51 -14.37 -14.65
CA ASP A 89 -10.27 -15.39 -15.68
C ASP A 89 -10.78 -14.95 -17.05
N ALA A 90 -11.99 -14.41 -17.13
CA ALA A 90 -12.56 -13.93 -18.39
C ALA A 90 -11.70 -12.79 -19.00
N TYR A 91 -11.28 -11.83 -18.17
CA TYR A 91 -10.49 -10.69 -18.63
C TYR A 91 -9.08 -11.12 -19.07
N MET A 92 -8.43 -12.01 -18.33
CA MET A 92 -7.12 -12.54 -18.71
C MET A 92 -7.20 -13.37 -20.00
N ARG A 93 -8.25 -14.17 -20.18
CA ARG A 93 -8.49 -14.91 -21.45
C ARG A 93 -8.71 -13.99 -22.64
N ALA A 94 -9.26 -12.80 -22.42
CA ALA A 94 -9.38 -11.76 -23.44
C ALA A 94 -8.07 -10.99 -23.70
N GLY A 95 -6.95 -11.37 -23.07
CA GLY A 95 -5.64 -10.75 -23.23
C GLY A 95 -5.35 -9.59 -22.26
N GLY A 96 -6.23 -9.35 -21.29
CA GLY A 96 -6.06 -8.31 -20.27
C GLY A 96 -5.06 -8.69 -19.18
N ARG A 97 -4.58 -7.69 -18.43
CA ARG A 97 -3.77 -7.88 -17.21
C ARG A 97 -4.59 -7.46 -16.00
N TYR A 98 -5.21 -8.43 -15.34
CA TYR A 98 -6.10 -8.19 -14.19
C TYR A 98 -5.34 -7.92 -12.90
N TYR A 99 -4.11 -8.43 -12.79
CA TYR A 99 -3.22 -8.27 -11.65
C TYR A 99 -1.93 -7.53 -12.06
N PRO A 100 -1.24 -6.87 -11.11
CA PRO A 100 -1.70 -6.63 -9.75
C PRO A 100 -2.87 -5.63 -9.69
N LYS A 101 -3.77 -5.81 -8.72
CA LYS A 101 -4.78 -4.81 -8.34
C LYS A 101 -4.17 -3.82 -7.35
N LEU A 102 -4.72 -2.62 -7.26
CA LEU A 102 -4.43 -1.60 -6.24
C LEU A 102 -5.72 -1.23 -5.51
#